data_AF-A0A965NVH6-F1
#
_entry.id   AF-A0A965NVH6-F1
#
_cell.length_a   1.000
_cell.length_b   1.000
_cell.length_c   1.000
_cell.angle_alpha   90.00
_cell.angle_beta   90.00
_cell.angle_gamma   90.00
#
_symmetry.space_group_name_H-M   'P 1'
#
loop_
_entity.id
_entity.type
_entity.pdbx_description
1 polymer ?
#
loop_
_entity_poly.entity_id
_entity_poly.type
_entity_poly.pdbx_seq_one_letter_code
_entity_poly.pdbx_strand_id
1 'polypeptide(L)'
;KEINNITISETLEKYIIELIFATRNPADYGLTKEADYIQFGASPRASIHLNLAAKVMAYLEGRDYVLPEDIKEMTPDVLNHRIILTYEAEADNISTLQIIQTILSSVAINR
;
A
#
# COMPACT_ATOMS: atom_id res chain seq x y z
N LYS A 1 9.13 7.74 -20.98
CA LYS A 1 10.59 7.78 -20.71
C LYS A 1 10.90 8.70 -19.53
N GLU A 2 10.24 9.85 -19.43
CA GLU A 2 10.47 10.84 -18.36
C GLU A 2 10.08 10.35 -16.96
N ILE A 3 8.95 9.64 -16.80
CA ILE A 3 8.51 9.10 -15.49
C ILE A 3 9.56 8.17 -14.86
N ASN A 4 10.33 7.42 -15.67
CA ASN A 4 11.36 6.51 -15.14
C ASN A 4 12.53 7.26 -14.50
N ASN A 5 12.72 8.54 -14.85
CA ASN A 5 13.76 9.40 -14.28
C ASN A 5 13.34 10.00 -12.92
N ILE A 6 12.06 9.90 -12.54
CA ILE A 6 11.60 10.32 -11.22
C ILE A 6 12.28 9.45 -10.16
N THR A 7 12.90 10.11 -9.20
CA THR A 7 13.67 9.48 -8.13
C THR A 7 12.75 9.09 -6.97
N ILE A 8 13.08 7.97 -6.33
CA ILE A 8 12.45 7.51 -5.10
C ILE A 8 13.57 7.09 -4.17
N SER A 9 13.49 7.48 -2.90
CA SER A 9 14.50 7.09 -1.91
C SER A 9 14.33 5.64 -1.50
N GLU A 10 15.43 5.00 -1.09
CA GLU A 10 15.40 3.61 -0.59
C GLU A 10 14.42 3.46 0.60
N THR A 11 14.30 4.47 1.45
CA THR A 11 13.32 4.52 2.55
C THR A 11 11.88 4.40 2.05
N LEU A 12 11.53 5.09 0.96
CA LEU A 12 10.20 5.03 0.38
C LEU A 12 9.95 3.74 -0.40
N GLU A 13 10.98 3.19 -1.04
CA GLU A 13 10.90 1.86 -1.65
C GLU A 13 10.62 0.78 -0.59
N LYS A 14 11.33 0.82 0.55
CA LYS A 14 11.07 -0.06 1.69
C LYS A 14 9.66 0.15 2.22
N TYR A 15 9.20 1.38 2.38
CA TYR A 15 7.83 1.66 2.82
C TYR A 15 6.77 1.02 1.89
N ILE A 16 6.93 1.08 0.57
CA ILE A 16 6.05 0.38 -0.38
C ILE A 16 6.05 -1.13 -0.10
N ILE A 17 7.22 -1.73 0.14
CA ILE A 17 7.33 -3.15 0.45
C ILE A 17 6.63 -3.49 1.77
N GLU A 18 6.85 -2.70 2.83
CA GLU A 18 6.20 -2.86 4.13
C GLU A 18 4.67 -2.78 4.02
N LEU A 19 4.13 -1.87 3.20
CA LEU A 19 2.69 -1.81 2.93
C LEU A 19 2.17 -3.11 2.30
N ILE A 20 2.89 -3.70 1.34
CA ILE A 20 2.49 -4.97 0.73
C ILE A 20 2.58 -6.11 1.76
N PHE A 21 3.64 -6.16 2.57
CA PHE A 21 3.77 -7.18 3.61
C PHE A 21 2.70 -7.04 4.69
N ALA A 22 2.29 -5.83 5.06
CA ALA A 22 1.19 -5.59 5.98
C ALA A 22 -0.16 -6.13 5.47
N THR A 23 -0.37 -6.20 4.14
CA THR A 23 -1.55 -6.89 3.60
C THR A 23 -1.44 -8.42 3.68
N ARG A 24 -0.24 -8.98 3.78
CA ARG A 24 0.01 -10.43 3.72
C ARG A 24 0.13 -11.06 5.11
N ASN A 25 0.85 -10.38 6.00
CA ASN A 25 1.08 -10.77 7.38
C ASN A 25 0.70 -9.60 8.33
N PRO A 26 -0.56 -9.17 8.34
CA PRO A 26 -1.02 -8.01 9.15
C PRO A 26 -0.67 -8.15 10.65
N ALA A 27 -0.68 -9.37 11.20
CA ALA A 27 -0.31 -9.62 12.59
C ALA A 27 1.10 -9.15 12.95
N ASP A 28 2.06 -9.23 12.02
CA ASP A 28 3.46 -8.78 12.23
C ASP A 28 3.53 -7.24 12.41
N TYR A 29 2.50 -6.52 11.98
CA TYR A 29 2.35 -5.07 12.08
C TYR A 29 1.41 -4.65 13.22
N GLY A 30 1.04 -5.58 14.11
CA GLY A 30 0.09 -5.33 15.20
C GLY A 30 -1.38 -5.23 14.75
N LEU A 31 -1.67 -5.60 13.50
CA LEU A 31 -3.02 -5.57 12.91
C LEU A 31 -3.71 -6.93 13.09
N THR A 32 -3.90 -7.34 14.35
CA THR A 32 -4.42 -8.68 14.66
C THR A 32 -5.84 -8.88 14.16
N LYS A 33 -6.68 -7.83 14.16
CA LYS A 33 -8.05 -7.90 13.69
C LYS A 33 -8.11 -8.07 12.17
N GLU A 34 -7.29 -7.32 11.45
CA GLU A 34 -7.16 -7.42 9.99
C GLU A 34 -6.60 -8.79 9.58
N ALA A 35 -5.81 -9.45 10.43
CA ALA A 35 -5.33 -10.82 10.19
C ALA A 35 -6.45 -11.86 10.08
N ASP A 36 -7.53 -11.68 10.85
CA ASP A 36 -8.71 -12.55 10.75
C ASP A 36 -9.60 -12.21 9.54
N TYR A 37 -9.46 -11.00 9.00
CA TYR A 37 -10.28 -10.49 7.91
C TYR A 37 -9.67 -10.62 6.52
N ILE A 38 -8.34 -10.71 6.41
CA ILE A 38 -7.65 -10.89 5.13
C ILE A 38 -7.41 -12.37 4.88
N GLN A 39 -8.08 -12.91 3.86
CA GLN A 39 -7.83 -14.27 3.38
C GLN A 39 -6.54 -14.34 2.57
N PHE A 40 -6.32 -13.36 1.68
CA PHE A 40 -5.09 -13.25 0.88
C PHE A 40 -4.70 -11.79 0.65
N GLY A 41 -3.44 -11.46 0.96
CA GLY A 41 -2.85 -10.15 0.71
C GLY A 41 -2.42 -9.91 -0.74
N ALA A 42 -1.93 -8.70 -0.98
CA ALA A 42 -1.51 -8.28 -2.31
C ALA A 42 -0.22 -9.01 -2.78
N SER A 43 -0.17 -9.31 -4.08
CA SER A 43 1.01 -9.94 -4.69
C SER A 43 2.19 -8.96 -4.85
N PRO A 44 3.43 -9.44 -5.06
CA PRO A 44 4.58 -8.57 -5.33
C PRO A 44 4.41 -7.62 -6.53
N ARG A 45 3.45 -7.88 -7.44
CA ARG A 45 3.12 -6.95 -8.53
C ARG A 45 2.54 -5.62 -8.02
N ALA A 46 1.94 -5.61 -6.83
CA ALA A 46 1.41 -4.40 -6.23
C ALA A 46 2.51 -3.38 -5.90
N SER A 47 3.70 -3.83 -5.47
CA SER A 47 4.82 -2.90 -5.20
C SER A 47 5.30 -2.21 -6.47
N ILE A 48 5.37 -2.94 -7.58
CA ILE A 48 5.75 -2.38 -8.89
C ILE A 48 4.76 -1.30 -9.33
N HIS A 49 3.46 -1.59 -9.23
CA HIS A 49 2.43 -0.63 -9.63
C HIS A 49 2.35 0.56 -8.69
N LEU A 50 2.54 0.36 -7.38
CA LEU A 50 2.53 1.46 -6.41
C LEU A 50 3.75 2.38 -6.59
N ASN A 51 4.93 1.81 -6.87
CA ASN A 51 6.13 2.59 -7.21
C ASN A 51 5.91 3.43 -8.47
N LEU A 52 5.37 2.82 -9.54
CA LEU A 52 5.09 3.55 -10.77
C LEU A 52 4.03 4.63 -10.56
N ALA A 53 2.95 4.33 -9.84
CA ALA A 53 1.88 5.27 -9.55
C ALA A 53 2.40 6.48 -8.75
N ALA A 54 3.21 6.24 -7.72
CA ALA A 54 3.82 7.32 -6.93
C ALA A 54 4.73 8.22 -7.79
N LYS A 55 5.50 7.64 -8.71
CA LYS A 55 6.31 8.41 -9.68
C LYS A 55 5.46 9.22 -10.65
N VAL A 56 4.34 8.65 -11.12
CA VAL A 56 3.38 9.37 -11.96
C VAL A 56 2.80 10.57 -11.22
N MET A 57 2.38 10.39 -9.96
CA MET A 57 1.86 11.48 -9.13
C MET A 57 2.89 12.60 -8.94
N ALA A 58 4.12 12.25 -8.56
CA ALA A 58 5.20 13.23 -8.46
C ALA A 58 5.42 14.00 -9.77
N TYR A 59 5.42 13.30 -10.91
CA TYR A 59 5.59 13.92 -12.22
C TYR A 59 4.44 14.87 -12.58
N LEU A 60 3.18 14.46 -12.32
CA LEU A 60 2.01 15.30 -12.58
C LEU A 60 1.99 16.56 -11.72
N GLU A 61 2.52 16.48 -10.50
CA GLU A 61 2.74 17.60 -9.58
C GLU A 61 4.00 18.43 -9.91
N GLY A 62 4.69 18.13 -11.02
CA GLY A 62 5.86 18.88 -11.47
C GLY A 62 7.14 18.65 -10.65
N ARG A 63 7.18 17.58 -9.85
CA ARG A 63 8.35 17.17 -9.05
C ARG A 63 9.15 16.08 -9.75
N ASP A 64 10.44 16.01 -9.45
CA ASP A 64 11.38 14.99 -9.93
C ASP A 64 11.71 13.92 -8.86
N TYR A 65 11.03 13.97 -7.71
CA TYR A 65 11.15 13.01 -6.62
C TYR A 65 9.78 12.68 -5.99
N VAL A 66 9.67 11.44 -5.50
CA VAL A 66 8.48 10.93 -4.79
C VAL A 66 8.46 11.42 -3.34
N LEU A 67 7.28 11.82 -2.87
CA LEU A 67 6.96 12.09 -1.48
C LEU A 67 6.16 10.94 -0.86
N PRO A 68 6.18 10.77 0.48
CA PRO A 68 5.31 9.84 1.18
C PRO A 68 3.83 9.90 0.76
N GLU A 69 3.33 11.12 0.56
CA GLU A 69 1.95 11.42 0.25
C GLU A 69 1.54 10.80 -1.09
N ASP A 70 2.42 10.82 -2.10
CA ASP A 70 2.18 10.20 -3.42
C ASP A 70 1.90 8.70 -3.30
N ILE A 71 2.60 8.03 -2.39
CA ILE A 71 2.42 6.59 -2.14
C ILE A 71 1.09 6.37 -1.41
N LYS A 72 0.82 7.16 -0.37
CA LYS A 72 -0.40 7.02 0.44
C LYS A 72 -1.66 7.25 -0.41
N GLU A 73 -1.65 8.27 -1.26
CA GLU A 73 -2.78 8.61 -2.14
C GLU A 73 -3.08 7.51 -3.16
N MET A 74 -2.04 6.90 -3.74
CA MET A 74 -2.21 5.83 -4.74
C MET A 74 -2.46 4.45 -4.13
N THR A 75 -2.24 4.27 -2.83
CA THR A 75 -2.34 2.96 -2.17
C THR A 75 -3.76 2.35 -2.29
N PRO A 76 -4.86 3.06 -2.01
CA PRO A 76 -6.21 2.55 -2.20
C PRO A 76 -6.46 2.04 -3.61
N ASP A 77 -6.15 2.82 -4.64
CA ASP A 77 -6.40 2.46 -6.04
C ASP A 77 -5.61 1.21 -6.47
N VAL A 78 -4.36 1.09 -5.99
CA VAL A 78 -3.52 -0.06 -6.30
C VAL A 78 -3.94 -1.31 -5.54
N LEU A 79 -4.35 -1.20 -4.27
CA LEU A 79 -4.56 -2.35 -3.38
C LEU A 79 -6.01 -2.82 -3.27
N ASN A 80 -7.01 -1.97 -3.50
CA ASN A 80 -8.41 -2.26 -3.18
C ASN A 80 -8.94 -3.57 -3.82
N HIS A 81 -8.47 -3.89 -5.03
CA HIS A 81 -8.85 -5.08 -5.79
C HIS A 81 -7.84 -6.24 -5.68
N ARG A 82 -6.88 -6.14 -4.74
CA ARG A 82 -5.77 -7.08 -4.58
C ARG A 82 -5.75 -7.76 -3.21
N ILE A 83 -6.67 -7.39 -2.34
CA ILE A 83 -6.87 -7.99 -1.03
C ILE A 83 -8.17 -8.81 -1.11
N ILE A 84 -8.09 -10.10 -0.78
CA ILE A 84 -9.25 -10.98 -0.70
C ILE A 84 -9.63 -11.08 0.77
N LEU A 85 -10.89 -10.77 1.07
CA LEU A 85 -11.44 -10.82 2.42
C LEU A 85 -11.95 -12.22 2.76
N THR A 86 -12.03 -12.52 4.06
CA THR A 86 -12.70 -13.71 4.56
C THR A 86 -14.23 -13.54 4.54
N TYR A 87 -14.97 -14.64 4.64
CA TYR A 87 -16.44 -14.59 4.71
C TYR A 87 -16.92 -13.84 5.95
N GLU A 88 -16.21 -14.00 7.07
CA GLU A 88 -16.45 -13.31 8.33
C GLU A 88 -16.34 -11.79 8.16
N ALA A 89 -15.32 -11.31 7.43
CA ALA A 89 -15.15 -9.90 7.14
C ALA A 89 -16.33 -9.35 6.30
N GLU A 90 -16.81 -10.11 5.31
CA GLU A 90 -17.98 -9.73 4.53
C GLU A 90 -19.24 -9.66 5.39
N ALA A 91 -19.44 -10.64 6.29
CA ALA A 91 -20.56 -10.66 7.24
C ALA A 91 -20.53 -9.46 8.21
N ASP A 92 -19.34 -9.05 8.63
CA ASP A 92 -19.11 -7.87 9.47
C ASP A 92 -19.17 -6.54 8.69
N ASN A 93 -19.47 -6.57 7.38
CA ASN A 93 -19.46 -5.41 6.47
C ASN A 93 -18.12 -4.65 6.45
N ILE A 94 -17.02 -5.39 6.60
CA ILE A 94 -15.67 -4.84 6.47
C ILE A 94 -15.33 -4.71 4.98
N SER A 95 -14.83 -3.55 4.60
CA SER A 95 -14.34 -3.28 3.24
C SER A 95 -12.82 -3.32 3.18
N THR A 96 -12.29 -3.69 2.02
CA THR A 96 -10.87 -3.59 1.69
C THR A 96 -10.33 -2.18 1.89
N LEU A 97 -11.13 -1.15 1.58
CA LEU A 97 -10.76 0.25 1.79
C LEU A 97 -10.50 0.57 3.27
N GLN A 98 -11.34 0.07 4.18
CA GLN A 98 -11.14 0.25 5.63
C GLN A 98 -9.85 -0.41 6.09
N ILE A 99 -9.58 -1.64 5.64
CA ILE A 99 -8.32 -2.35 5.95
C ILE A 99 -7.11 -1.56 5.44
N ILE A 100 -7.17 -1.05 4.21
CA ILE A 100 -6.09 -0.24 3.64
C ILE A 100 -5.84 1.03 4.45
N GLN A 101 -6.89 1.70 4.91
CA GLN A 101 -6.77 2.88 5.78
C GLN A 101 -6.11 2.54 7.12
N THR A 102 -6.46 1.40 7.73
CA THR A 102 -5.79 0.93 8.95
C THR A 102 -4.31 0.65 8.69
N ILE A 103 -3.98 -0.06 7.60
CA ILE A 103 -2.59 -0.36 7.22
C ILE A 103 -1.78 0.93 7.04
N LEU A 104 -2.31 1.91 6.30
CA LEU A 104 -1.66 3.21 6.09
C LEU A 104 -1.43 4.01 7.38
N SER A 105 -2.26 3.77 8.40
CA SER A 105 -2.14 4.44 9.70
C SER A 105 -1.16 3.74 10.64
N SER A 106 -0.99 2.42 10.48
CA SER A 106 -0.16 1.59 11.37
C SER A 106 1.27 1.39 10.87
N VAL A 107 1.48 1.35 9.55
CA VAL A 107 2.82 1.17 8.97
C VAL A 107 3.57 2.49 8.96
N ALA A 108 4.63 2.60 9.76
CA ALA A 108 5.47 3.79 9.83
C ALA A 108 6.52 3.82 8.70
N ILE A 109 6.89 5.05 8.29
CA ILE A 109 8.04 5.26 7.39
C ILE A 109 9.29 5.29 8.26
N ASN A 110 10.00 4.17 8.31
CA ASN A 110 11.22 4.03 9.10
C ASN A 110 12.42 4.61 8.32
N ARG A 111 13.22 5.46 8.99
CA ARG A 111 14.42 6.08 8.41
C ARG A 111 15.56 5.09 8.28
#